data_AF-M2RKQ2-F1
#
_entry.id   AF-M2RKQ2-F1
#
_cell.length_a   1.000
_cell.length_b   1.000
_cell.length_c   1.000
_cell.angle_alpha   90.00
_cell.angle_beta   90.00
_cell.angle_gamma   90.00
#
_symmetry.space_group_name_H-M   'P 1'
#
loop_
_entity.id
_entity.type
_entity.pdbx_description
1 polymer ?
#
loop_
_entity_poly.entity_id
_entity_poly.type
_entity_poly.pdbx_seq_one_letter_code
_entity_poly.pdbx_strand_id
1 'polypeptide(L)'
;MPALPFNSSASSSASSSPTLSPTTTPSIVLHPASGISLEKKELHKPRQDPAQAYRMRYAQYLAATFGFSMQAALAEADCQLAPRRSSSSSMSEAESLRTI
;
A
#
# COMPACT_ATOMS: atom_id res chain seq x y z
N MET A 1 30.18 10.82 -16.61
CA MET A 1 29.83 10.40 -15.24
C MET A 1 30.37 8.99 -15.02
N PRO A 2 31.06 8.69 -13.91
CA PRO A 2 31.63 7.36 -13.69
C PRO A 2 30.54 6.34 -13.36
N ALA A 3 30.55 5.18 -14.02
CA ALA A 3 29.58 4.11 -13.83
C ALA A 3 29.86 3.32 -12.53
N LEU A 4 28.81 2.99 -11.79
CA LEU A 4 28.89 2.13 -10.60
C LEU A 4 28.85 0.66 -11.04
N PRO A 5 29.73 -0.21 -10.51
CA PRO A 5 29.72 -1.62 -10.83
C PRO A 5 28.58 -2.29 -10.07
N PHE A 6 27.48 -2.59 -10.78
CA PHE A 6 26.53 -3.58 -10.31
C PHE A 6 27.27 -4.93 -10.25
N ASN A 7 27.47 -5.43 -9.04
CA ASN A 7 28.04 -6.75 -8.79
C ASN A 7 27.07 -7.81 -9.33
N SER A 8 27.28 -8.22 -10.58
CA SER A 8 26.68 -9.42 -11.17
C SER A 8 27.38 -10.65 -10.60
N SER A 9 26.98 -11.08 -9.41
CA SER A 9 27.29 -12.43 -8.96
C SER A 9 26.33 -13.40 -9.63
N ALA A 10 26.71 -13.82 -10.83
CA ALA A 10 26.24 -15.06 -11.42
C ALA A 10 26.75 -16.23 -10.56
N SER A 11 25.88 -16.77 -9.70
CA SER A 11 26.11 -18.09 -9.10
C SER A 11 25.49 -19.16 -9.99
N SER A 12 26.34 -19.67 -10.88
CA SER A 12 26.51 -21.08 -11.20
C SER A 12 25.33 -22.05 -11.00
N SER A 13 24.82 -22.51 -12.14
CA SER A 13 24.61 -23.93 -12.48
C SER A 13 23.83 -24.80 -11.50
N ALA A 14 22.57 -25.06 -11.84
CA ALA A 14 21.96 -26.37 -11.67
C ALA A 14 21.38 -26.83 -13.02
N SER A 15 22.22 -27.48 -13.82
CA SER A 15 21.79 -28.32 -14.92
C SER A 15 21.26 -29.62 -14.33
N SER A 16 19.94 -29.81 -14.36
CA SER A 16 19.30 -31.13 -14.26
C SER A 16 17.89 -30.99 -14.83
N SER A 17 17.77 -31.16 -16.15
CA SER A 17 16.48 -31.43 -16.80
C SER A 17 16.06 -32.88 -16.51
N PRO A 18 14.87 -33.12 -15.94
CA PRO A 18 14.18 -34.38 -16.16
C PRO A 18 13.14 -34.20 -17.29
N THR A 19 13.44 -34.85 -18.42
CA THR A 19 12.52 -35.64 -19.25
C THR A 19 11.05 -35.20 -19.34
N LEU A 20 10.69 -34.73 -20.54
CA LEU A 20 9.34 -34.48 -21.06
C LEU A 20 8.30 -35.51 -20.57
N SER A 21 7.42 -35.08 -19.68
CA SER A 21 6.15 -35.74 -19.37
C SER A 21 5.02 -34.89 -19.98
N PRO A 22 3.91 -35.49 -20.48
CA PRO A 22 2.93 -34.79 -21.29
C PRO A 22 2.37 -33.56 -20.57
N THR A 23 2.54 -32.39 -21.20
CA THR A 23 1.97 -31.10 -20.80
C THR A 23 0.45 -31.17 -20.82
N THR A 24 -0.14 -31.65 -19.74
CA THR A 24 -1.54 -31.36 -19.42
C THR A 24 -1.51 -30.12 -18.53
N THR A 25 -1.69 -28.95 -19.13
CA THR A 25 -1.83 -27.69 -18.40
C THR A 25 -3.05 -27.83 -17.48
N PRO A 26 -2.90 -27.79 -16.14
CA PRO A 26 -4.05 -27.88 -15.26
C PRO A 26 -4.92 -26.64 -15.45
N SER A 27 -6.10 -26.82 -16.04
CA SER A 27 -7.11 -25.77 -16.15
C SER A 27 -7.91 -25.74 -14.85
N ILE A 28 -7.79 -24.64 -14.10
CA ILE A 28 -8.68 -24.36 -12.98
C ILE A 28 -9.87 -23.58 -13.51
N VAL A 29 -11.05 -24.20 -13.48
CA VAL A 29 -12.33 -23.51 -13.69
C VAL A 29 -12.86 -23.13 -12.32
N LEU A 30 -12.79 -21.83 -12.01
CA LEU A 30 -13.37 -21.27 -10.79
C LEU A 30 -14.88 -21.13 -10.98
N HIS A 31 -15.65 -21.99 -10.32
CA HIS A 31 -17.08 -21.80 -10.21
C HIS A 31 -17.37 -20.74 -9.14
N PRO A 32 -18.28 -19.79 -9.38
CA PRO A 32 -18.77 -18.93 -8.32
C PRO A 32 -19.40 -19.82 -7.24
N ALA A 33 -18.85 -19.77 -6.03
CA ALA A 33 -19.30 -20.59 -4.91
C ALA A 33 -20.73 -20.18 -4.51
N SER A 34 -21.73 -20.88 -5.03
CA SER A 34 -23.09 -20.81 -4.48
C SER A 34 -23.11 -21.60 -3.17
N GLY A 35 -23.13 -20.88 -2.04
CA GLY A 35 -23.38 -21.51 -0.74
C GLY A 35 -22.43 -21.17 0.40
N ILE A 36 -21.65 -20.08 0.33
CA ILE A 36 -21.02 -19.56 1.55
C ILE A 36 -22.13 -18.86 2.33
N SER A 37 -22.65 -19.54 3.36
CA SER A 37 -23.38 -18.90 4.45
C SER A 37 -22.63 -17.62 4.82
N LEU A 38 -23.34 -16.49 4.85
CA LEU A 38 -22.88 -15.19 5.35
C LEU A 38 -22.57 -15.27 6.85
N GLU A 39 -21.69 -16.18 7.27
CA GLU A 39 -20.84 -16.01 8.42
C GLU A 39 -20.01 -14.77 8.09
N LYS A 40 -20.54 -13.61 8.45
CA LYS A 40 -19.87 -12.33 8.36
C LYS A 40 -18.54 -12.51 9.08
N LYS A 41 -17.47 -12.82 8.34
CA LYS A 41 -16.10 -12.75 8.84
C LYS A 41 -15.95 -11.31 9.31
N GLU A 42 -16.17 -11.12 10.60
CA GLU A 42 -16.13 -9.84 11.23
C GLU A 42 -14.69 -9.38 11.09
N LEU A 43 -14.46 -8.43 10.19
CA LEU A 43 -13.12 -7.94 9.90
C LEU A 43 -12.58 -7.37 11.22
N HIS A 44 -11.58 -8.02 11.78
CA HIS A 44 -11.02 -7.65 13.06
C HIS A 44 -10.50 -6.22 12.96
N LYS A 45 -11.24 -5.28 13.57
CA LYS A 45 -10.87 -3.87 13.51
C LYS A 45 -9.59 -3.69 14.32
N PRO A 46 -8.59 -2.96 13.81
CA PRO A 46 -7.43 -2.65 14.61
C PRO A 46 -7.88 -1.94 15.89
N ARG A 47 -7.32 -2.34 17.03
CA ARG A 47 -7.64 -1.75 18.36
C ARG A 47 -7.46 -0.23 18.37
N GLN A 48 -6.61 0.28 17.50
CA GLN A 48 -6.27 1.69 17.42
C GLN A 48 -6.41 2.16 15.98
N ASP A 49 -7.08 3.30 15.81
CA ASP A 49 -7.19 3.95 14.52
C ASP A 49 -5.78 4.38 14.05
N PRO A 50 -5.26 3.85 12.93
CA PRO A 50 -3.95 4.22 12.42
C PRO A 50 -3.84 5.72 12.14
N ALA A 51 -4.94 6.37 11.74
CA ALA A 51 -4.97 7.81 11.51
C ALA A 51 -4.73 8.59 12.82
N GLN A 52 -5.37 8.17 13.91
CA GLN A 52 -5.15 8.75 15.23
C GLN A 52 -3.70 8.58 15.72
N ALA A 53 -3.10 7.41 15.52
CA ALA A 53 -1.72 7.15 15.91
C ALA A 53 -0.72 8.01 15.12
N TYR A 54 -0.99 8.24 13.83
CA TYR A 54 -0.19 9.16 13.01
C TYR A 54 -0.34 10.62 13.48
N ARG A 55 -1.56 11.08 13.74
CA ARG A 55 -1.86 12.43 14.25
C ARG A 55 -1.09 12.76 15.53
N MET A 56 -1.04 11.83 16.49
CA MET A 56 -0.27 11.99 17.72
C MET A 56 1.24 12.12 17.47
N ARG A 57 1.80 11.28 16.60
CA ARG A 57 3.24 11.34 16.25
C ARG A 57 3.59 12.64 15.53
N TYR A 58 2.69 13.10 14.66
CA TYR A 58 2.90 14.36 13.95
C TYR A 58 2.87 15.56 14.92
N ALA A 59 1.93 15.58 15.87
CA ALA A 59 1.91 16.59 16.93
C ALA A 59 3.18 16.56 17.79
N GLN A 60 3.68 15.37 18.17
CA GLN A 60 4.94 15.24 18.90
C GLN A 60 6.13 15.81 18.11
N TYR A 61 6.18 15.53 16.80
CA TYR A 61 7.20 16.10 15.92
C TYR A 61 7.12 17.63 15.88
N LEU A 62 5.92 18.20 15.73
CA LEU A 62 5.73 19.65 15.72
C LEU A 62 6.14 20.29 17.05
N ALA A 63 5.74 19.71 18.18
CA ALA A 63 6.13 20.17 19.51
C ALA A 63 7.66 20.14 19.72
N ALA A 64 8.31 19.04 19.34
CA ALA A 64 9.75 18.87 19.50
C ALA A 64 10.58 19.77 18.55
N THR A 65 10.06 20.06 17.36
CA THR A 65 10.80 20.80 16.31
C THR A 65 10.63 22.30 16.43
N PHE A 66 9.41 22.77 16.72
CA PHE A 66 9.05 24.20 16.69
C PHE A 66 8.78 24.79 18.07
N GLY A 67 8.92 24.01 19.13
CA GLY A 67 8.65 24.47 20.49
C GLY A 67 7.16 24.71 20.76
N PHE A 68 6.27 24.05 20.02
CA PHE A 68 4.84 24.13 20.30
C PHE A 68 4.50 23.42 21.61
N SER A 69 3.49 23.94 22.32
CA SER A 69 2.84 23.14 23.36
C SER A 69 2.17 21.93 22.70
N MET A 70 2.06 20.82 23.43
CA MET A 70 1.44 19.60 22.89
C MET A 70 0.01 19.85 22.37
N GLN A 71 -0.74 20.72 23.04
CA GLN A 71 -2.11 21.07 22.64
C GLN A 71 -2.15 21.91 21.35
N ALA A 72 -1.24 22.87 21.19
CA ALA A 72 -1.13 23.64 19.96
C ALA A 72 -0.68 22.77 18.77
N ALA A 73 0.27 21.86 19.01
CA ALA A 73 0.74 20.91 18.00
C ALA A 73 -0.34 19.93 17.54
N LEU A 74 -1.25 19.52 18.45
CA LEU A 74 -2.43 18.74 18.07
C LEU A 74 -3.34 19.57 17.16
N ALA A 75 -3.69 20.80 17.54
CA ALA A 75 -4.54 21.64 16.70
C ALA A 75 -3.95 21.87 15.29
N GLU A 76 -2.63 22.02 15.18
CA GLU A 76 -1.94 22.15 13.88
C GLU A 76 -1.98 20.84 13.09
N ALA A 77 -1.70 19.70 13.73
CA ALA A 77 -1.79 18.39 13.09
C ALA A 77 -3.20 18.12 12.54
N ASP A 78 -4.23 18.58 13.25
CA ASP A 78 -5.63 18.44 12.87
C ASP A 78 -5.92 19.23 11.58
N CYS A 79 -5.45 20.47 11.52
CA CYS A 79 -5.61 21.35 10.35
C CYS A 79 -4.93 20.78 9.11
N GLN A 80 -3.73 20.20 9.27
CA GLN A 80 -2.98 19.66 8.14
C GLN A 80 -3.53 18.33 7.61
N LEU A 81 -4.07 17.49 8.49
CA LEU A 81 -4.60 16.16 8.15
C LEU A 81 -6.11 16.15 7.88
N ALA A 82 -6.78 17.29 8.03
CA ALA A 82 -8.18 17.42 7.67
C ALA A 82 -8.39 17.02 6.20
N PRO A 83 -9.46 16.27 5.88
CA PRO A 83 -9.79 15.94 4.51
C PRO A 83 -9.83 17.18 3.63
N ARG A 84 -8.89 17.29 2.69
CA ARG A 84 -8.88 18.39 1.74
C ARG A 84 -9.95 18.12 0.69
N ARG A 85 -10.80 19.12 0.43
CA ARG A 85 -11.74 19.08 -0.69
C ARG A 85 -10.92 18.78 -1.94
N SER A 86 -11.26 17.70 -2.65
CA SER A 86 -10.62 17.35 -3.90
C SER A 86 -10.72 18.57 -4.82
N SER A 87 -9.58 19.21 -5.11
CA SER A 87 -9.55 20.19 -6.19
C SER A 87 -10.01 19.47 -7.45
N SER A 88 -10.93 20.08 -8.20
CA SER A 88 -11.43 19.55 -9.48
C SER A 88 -10.30 19.26 -10.48
N SER A 89 -9.10 19.82 -10.26
CA SER A 89 -7.89 19.53 -11.04
C SER A 89 -7.28 18.15 -10.78
N SER A 90 -7.48 17.54 -9.60
CA SER A 90 -6.80 16.28 -9.25
C SER A 90 -7.47 15.03 -9.85
N MET A 91 -8.71 15.14 -10.35
CA MET A 91 -9.35 14.08 -11.13
C MET A 91 -9.09 14.20 -12.63
N SER A 92 -8.87 15.42 -13.13
CA SER A 92 -8.74 15.70 -14.57
C SER A 92 -7.57 14.97 -15.26
N GLU A 93 -6.56 14.52 -14.54
CA GLU A 93 -5.39 13.83 -15.13
C GLU A 93 -5.59 12.30 -15.23
N ALA A 94 -6.46 11.73 -14.40
CA ALA A 94 -6.74 10.29 -14.39
C ALA A 94 -7.77 9.86 -15.46
N GLU A 95 -8.60 10.79 -15.96
CA GLU A 95 -9.53 10.51 -17.05
C GLU A 95 -8.88 10.57 -18.45
N SER A 96 -7.75 11.26 -18.62
CA SER A 96 -7.07 11.39 -19.94
C SER A 96 -6.56 10.05 -20.49
N LEU A 97 -6.24 9.09 -19.61
CA LEU A 97 -5.70 7.77 -19.99
C LEU A 97 -6.77 6.75 -20.39
N ARG A 98 -8.07 7.06 -20.26
CA ARG A 98 -9.17 6.15 -20.66
C ARG A 98 -9.75 6.44 -22.05
N THR A 99 -9.23 7.44 -22.75
CA THR A 99 -9.73 7.86 -24.08
C THR A 99 -8.79 7.49 -25.23
N ILE A 100 -7.84 6.57 -25.01
CA ILE A 100 -7.01 5.98 -26.07
C ILE A 100 -7.41 4.54 -26.37
#